data_AF-A0A317U8Z4-F1
#
_entry.id   AF-A0A317U8Z4-F1
#
_cell.length_a   1.000
_cell.length_b   1.000
_cell.length_c   1.000
_cell.angle_alpha   90.00
_cell.angle_beta   90.00
_cell.angle_gamma   90.00
#
_symmetry.space_group_name_H-M   'P 1'
#
loop_
_entity.id
_entity.type
_entity.pdbx_description
1 polymer ?
#
loop_
_entity_poly.entity_id
_entity_poly.type
_entity_poly.pdbx_seq_one_letter_code
_entity_poly.pdbx_strand_id
1 'polypeptide(L)'
;MKDYNLIIAEIAASIVTDCLGESLTANTYYSADGNFIIMAFSGYPLRGSDRTGNVYVQFPRNTFYKKRGNVHFTPIYQSRCRYYQESIGNQLAHPHVYIDGHPSWDNTRRETPSDFLTNVIETLSLQNVTEESIEIGHCSSAIMGISKDALKNSQEQKNRVMNVLKCNPIILNHEKLKRYVNQSWCDKLMTFFNGGVGTKIVFENLLGITVVCEIDMEDSPIDILRKFCEDDP
;
A
#
# COMPACT_ATOMS: atom_id res chain seq x y z
N MET A 1 -27.40 1.07 -3.19
CA MET A 1 -26.43 0.28 -3.99
C MET A 1 -25.17 0.14 -3.14
N LYS A 2 -24.56 -1.04 -3.01
CA LYS A 2 -23.32 -1.18 -2.22
C LYS A 2 -22.17 -0.45 -2.93
N ASP A 3 -21.43 0.37 -2.21
CA ASP A 3 -20.26 1.06 -2.76
C ASP A 3 -19.02 0.14 -2.69
N TYR A 4 -18.85 -0.68 -3.73
CA TYR A 4 -17.77 -1.65 -3.78
C TYR A 4 -16.39 -1.00 -3.82
N ASN A 5 -16.22 0.18 -4.42
CA ASN A 5 -14.93 0.83 -4.48
C ASN A 5 -14.43 1.17 -3.08
N LEU A 6 -15.32 1.72 -2.23
CA LEU A 6 -14.99 2.07 -0.86
C LEU A 6 -14.74 0.82 -0.01
N ILE A 7 -15.61 -0.19 -0.13
CA ILE A 7 -15.47 -1.45 0.61
C ILE A 7 -14.15 -2.17 0.26
N ILE A 8 -13.78 -2.24 -1.01
CA ILE A 8 -12.52 -2.87 -1.42
C ILE A 8 -11.33 -2.07 -0.86
N ALA A 9 -11.44 -0.74 -0.82
CA ALA A 9 -10.42 0.11 -0.21
C ALA A 9 -10.35 -0.03 1.33
N GLU A 10 -11.47 -0.31 2.02
CA GLU A 10 -11.49 -0.67 3.45
C GLU A 10 -10.74 -1.99 3.70
N ILE A 11 -10.95 -2.99 2.85
CA ILE A 11 -10.18 -4.25 2.89
C ILE A 11 -8.69 -3.95 2.69
N ALA A 12 -8.36 -3.12 1.72
CA ALA A 12 -6.99 -2.67 1.44
C ALA A 12 -6.36 -2.00 2.68
N ALA A 13 -7.08 -1.08 3.32
CA ALA A 13 -6.63 -0.40 4.53
C ALA A 13 -6.42 -1.37 5.70
N SER A 14 -7.28 -2.39 5.82
CA SER A 14 -7.14 -3.41 6.87
C SER A 14 -5.85 -4.22 6.74
N ILE A 15 -5.39 -4.51 5.51
CA ILE A 15 -4.13 -5.22 5.28
C ILE A 15 -2.95 -4.34 5.70
N VAL A 16 -3.03 -3.03 5.44
CA VAL A 16 -2.01 -2.07 5.92
C VAL A 16 -1.94 -2.06 7.45
N THR A 17 -3.09 -2.04 8.14
CA THR A 17 -3.10 -2.11 9.61
C THR A 17 -2.61 -3.45 10.14
N ASP A 18 -2.90 -4.57 9.48
CA ASP A 18 -2.42 -5.90 9.88
C ASP A 18 -0.88 -5.99 9.81
N CYS A 19 -0.26 -5.34 8.81
CA CYS A 19 1.20 -5.30 8.67
C CYS A 19 1.87 -4.31 9.64
N LEU A 20 1.32 -3.10 9.77
CA LEU A 20 1.92 -2.04 10.59
C LEU A 20 1.64 -2.23 12.09
N GLY A 21 0.59 -2.98 12.46
CA GLY A 21 0.29 -3.37 13.82
C GLY A 21 -0.99 -2.76 14.38
N GLU A 22 -1.53 -3.42 15.41
CA GLU A 22 -2.87 -3.19 15.96
C GLU A 22 -3.07 -1.82 16.62
N SER A 23 -1.99 -1.10 16.91
CA SER A 23 -2.07 0.27 17.45
C SER A 23 -2.50 1.30 16.40
N LEU A 24 -2.56 0.89 15.13
CA LEU A 24 -3.02 1.70 14.02
C LEU A 24 -4.47 1.34 13.68
N THR A 25 -5.34 2.34 13.66
CA THR A 25 -6.74 2.17 13.21
C THR A 25 -6.92 2.80 11.84
N ALA A 26 -7.76 2.21 11.00
CA ALA A 26 -8.05 2.72 9.66
C ALA A 26 -9.50 3.21 9.53
N ASN A 27 -9.67 4.31 8.82
CA ASN A 27 -10.96 4.79 8.33
C ASN A 27 -10.81 5.18 6.86
N THR A 28 -11.70 4.70 6.00
CA THR A 28 -11.62 4.93 4.56
C THR A 28 -12.83 5.73 4.09
N TYR A 29 -12.61 6.78 3.32
CA TYR A 29 -13.68 7.66 2.83
C TYR A 29 -13.29 8.36 1.52
N TYR A 30 -14.26 8.99 0.87
CA TYR A 30 -14.01 9.80 -0.32
C TYR A 30 -13.53 11.21 0.02
N SER A 31 -12.68 11.78 -0.82
CA SER A 31 -12.45 13.22 -0.82
C SER A 31 -13.76 13.98 -1.06
N ALA A 32 -13.81 15.25 -0.63
CA ALA A 32 -15.02 16.08 -0.76
C ALA A 32 -15.52 16.24 -2.21
N ASP A 33 -14.61 16.21 -3.18
CA ASP A 33 -14.93 16.26 -4.61
C ASP A 33 -15.28 14.88 -5.21
N GLY A 34 -15.20 13.81 -4.42
CA GLY A 34 -15.52 12.44 -4.84
C GLY A 34 -14.54 11.82 -5.83
N ASN A 35 -13.40 12.46 -6.11
CA ASN A 35 -12.43 12.01 -7.10
C ASN A 35 -11.38 11.05 -6.54
N PHE A 36 -11.19 11.06 -5.22
CA PHE A 36 -10.16 10.28 -4.54
C PHE A 36 -10.75 9.44 -3.41
N ILE A 37 -10.12 8.30 -3.15
CA ILE A 37 -10.27 7.56 -1.91
C ILE A 37 -9.15 7.97 -0.97
N ILE A 38 -9.47 8.12 0.31
CA ILE A 38 -8.55 8.44 1.38
C ILE A 38 -8.61 7.30 2.40
N MET A 39 -7.47 6.63 2.61
CA MET A 39 -7.23 5.78 3.78
C MET A 39 -6.61 6.63 4.87
N ALA A 40 -7.34 6.88 5.96
CA ALA A 40 -6.85 7.60 7.13
C ALA A 40 -6.44 6.62 8.21
N PHE A 41 -5.19 6.68 8.63
CA PHE A 41 -4.62 5.84 9.67
C PHE A 41 -4.36 6.67 10.92
N SER A 42 -5.00 6.31 12.04
CA SER A 42 -4.87 7.02 13.32
C SER A 42 -4.02 6.20 14.29
N GLY A 43 -3.11 6.86 15.01
CA GLY A 43 -2.15 6.22 15.91
C GLY A 43 -0.71 6.18 15.37
N TYR A 44 -0.45 6.81 14.24
CA TYR A 44 0.87 6.80 13.60
C TYR A 44 1.87 7.73 14.31
N PRO A 45 3.14 7.31 14.56
CA PRO A 45 4.15 8.15 15.21
C PRO A 45 4.62 9.29 14.29
N LEU A 46 4.27 10.53 14.62
CA LEU A 46 4.57 11.68 13.77
C LEU A 46 6.04 12.10 13.89
N ARG A 47 6.71 12.36 12.77
CA ARG A 47 8.09 12.85 12.77
C ARG A 47 8.17 14.24 13.43
N GLY A 48 9.21 14.46 14.25
CA GLY A 48 9.43 15.74 14.94
C GLY A 48 8.50 15.97 16.13
N SER A 49 7.79 14.95 16.59
CA SER A 49 6.94 15.02 17.78
C SER A 49 6.91 13.67 18.49
N ASP A 50 6.83 13.67 19.82
CA ASP A 50 6.74 12.44 20.62
C ASP A 50 5.35 11.79 20.59
N ARG A 51 4.33 12.50 20.10
CA ARG A 51 2.96 11.99 19.99
C ARG A 51 2.72 11.14 18.75
N THR A 52 1.61 10.40 18.79
CA THR A 52 0.97 9.81 17.62
C THR A 52 -0.08 10.75 17.03
N GLY A 53 -0.47 10.50 15.78
CA GLY A 53 -1.51 11.26 15.10
C GLY A 53 -2.02 10.55 13.86
N ASN A 54 -2.62 11.32 12.96
CA ASN A 54 -3.23 10.78 11.75
C ASN A 54 -2.27 10.91 10.57
N VAL A 55 -2.18 9.87 9.76
CA VAL A 55 -1.59 9.91 8.42
C VAL A 55 -2.62 9.47 7.39
N TYR A 56 -2.52 10.00 6.19
CA TYR A 56 -3.51 9.77 5.14
C TYR A 56 -2.82 9.33 3.87
N VAL A 57 -3.40 8.35 3.21
CA VAL A 57 -3.01 7.89 1.88
C VAL A 57 -4.17 8.17 0.94
N GLN A 58 -3.96 9.10 0.00
CA GLN A 58 -4.96 9.51 -0.98
C GLN A 58 -4.58 8.98 -2.37
N PHE A 59 -5.52 8.34 -3.05
CA PHE A 59 -5.33 7.78 -4.40
C PHE A 59 -6.63 7.88 -5.22
N PRO A 60 -6.56 7.76 -6.57
CA PRO A 60 -7.73 7.91 -7.44
C PRO A 60 -8.86 6.94 -7.09
N ARG A 61 -10.11 7.43 -7.18
CA ARG A 61 -11.29 6.63 -6.86
C ARG A 61 -11.46 5.37 -7.71
N ASN A 62 -10.92 5.37 -8.93
CA ASN A 62 -11.01 4.24 -9.87
C ASN A 62 -9.90 3.20 -9.66
N THR A 63 -9.05 3.33 -8.63
CA THR A 63 -8.00 2.34 -8.33
C THR A 63 -8.59 0.97 -8.02
N PHE A 64 -9.69 0.90 -7.26
CA PHE A 64 -10.41 -0.35 -6.99
C PHE A 64 -11.85 -0.22 -7.48
N TYR A 65 -12.34 -1.24 -8.19
CA TYR A 65 -13.74 -1.25 -8.63
C TYR A 65 -14.27 -2.66 -8.85
N LYS A 66 -15.59 -2.80 -8.80
CA LYS A 66 -16.28 -4.04 -9.17
C LYS A 66 -16.90 -3.90 -10.56
N LYS A 67 -16.62 -4.84 -11.47
CA LYS A 67 -17.20 -4.88 -12.81
C LYS A 67 -17.50 -6.32 -13.21
N ARG A 68 -18.75 -6.58 -13.61
CA ARG A 68 -19.26 -7.90 -14.01
C ARG A 68 -19.00 -9.00 -12.96
N GLY A 69 -19.26 -8.70 -11.69
CA GLY A 69 -19.04 -9.65 -10.61
C GLY A 69 -17.61 -9.64 -10.05
N ASN A 70 -16.63 -9.18 -10.81
CA ASN A 70 -15.22 -9.30 -10.47
C ASN A 70 -14.65 -8.04 -9.82
N VAL A 71 -13.63 -8.21 -8.98
CA VAL A 71 -12.82 -7.12 -8.43
C VAL A 71 -11.70 -6.80 -9.41
N HIS A 72 -11.54 -5.52 -9.71
CA HIS A 72 -10.54 -4.99 -10.62
C HIS A 72 -9.66 -3.97 -9.93
N PHE A 73 -8.45 -3.86 -10.45
CA PHE A 73 -7.46 -2.88 -10.04
C PHE A 73 -7.02 -2.06 -11.24
N THR A 74 -7.09 -0.74 -11.13
CA THR A 74 -6.48 0.16 -12.12
C THR A 74 -5.03 0.39 -11.70
N PRO A 75 -4.05 -0.05 -12.52
CA PRO A 75 -2.68 0.13 -12.12
C PRO A 75 -2.29 1.61 -12.06
N ILE A 76 -1.54 1.95 -11.01
CA ILE A 76 -1.40 3.32 -10.50
C ILE A 76 0.07 3.72 -10.48
N TYR A 77 0.35 4.93 -10.98
CA TYR A 77 1.65 5.56 -10.80
C TYR A 77 1.77 6.12 -9.39
N GLN A 78 2.96 6.05 -8.82
CA GLN A 78 3.20 6.63 -7.51
C GLN A 78 2.82 8.12 -7.45
N SER A 79 3.02 8.86 -8.53
CA SER A 79 2.64 10.27 -8.63
C SER A 79 1.16 10.59 -8.52
N ARG A 80 0.32 9.55 -8.55
CA ARG A 80 -1.11 9.65 -8.30
C ARG A 80 -1.48 9.31 -6.85
N CYS A 81 -0.53 8.84 -6.04
CA CYS A 81 -0.69 8.57 -4.62
C CYS A 81 -0.08 9.71 -3.78
N ARG A 82 -0.84 10.24 -2.82
CA ARG A 82 -0.40 11.34 -1.96
C ARG A 82 -0.45 10.92 -0.50
N TYR A 83 0.58 11.32 0.24
CA TYR A 83 0.73 11.00 1.66
C TYR A 83 0.69 12.29 2.46
N TYR A 84 -0.18 12.32 3.46
CA TYR A 84 -0.38 13.46 4.33
C TYR A 84 -0.23 13.07 5.79
N GLN A 85 0.02 14.06 6.66
CA GLN A 85 -0.05 13.91 8.10
C GLN A 85 -0.88 15.02 8.72
N GLU A 86 -1.58 14.69 9.81
CA GLU A 86 -2.47 15.56 10.59
C GLU A 86 -3.71 16.05 9.85
N SER A 87 -3.53 16.64 8.66
CA SER A 87 -4.60 17.13 7.79
C SER A 87 -4.28 16.87 6.32
N ILE A 88 -5.32 16.62 5.51
CA ILE A 88 -5.19 16.55 4.05
C ILE A 88 -4.58 17.86 3.52
N GLY A 89 -3.58 17.75 2.64
CA GLY A 89 -2.82 18.87 2.11
C GLY A 89 -1.52 19.16 2.88
N ASN A 90 -1.41 18.73 4.13
CA ASN A 90 -0.15 18.80 4.88
C ASN A 90 0.68 17.54 4.59
N GLN A 91 1.70 17.67 3.76
CA GLN A 91 2.50 16.54 3.28
C GLN A 91 3.07 15.74 4.46
N LEU A 92 3.06 14.41 4.35
CA LEU A 92 3.66 13.53 5.33
C LEU A 92 5.11 13.95 5.54
N ALA A 93 5.49 14.24 6.79
CA ALA A 93 6.84 14.65 7.11
C ALA A 93 7.76 13.43 6.98
N HIS A 94 8.32 13.30 5.79
CA HIS A 94 9.21 12.23 5.43
C HIS A 94 10.66 12.68 5.63
N PRO A 95 11.54 11.86 6.23
CA PRO A 95 12.94 12.20 6.48
C PRO A 95 13.76 12.45 5.21
N HIS A 96 13.24 12.08 4.04
CA HIS A 96 13.69 12.51 2.72
C HIS A 96 12.64 13.37 2.02
N VAL A 97 13.05 14.54 1.54
CA VAL A 97 12.30 15.34 0.58
C VAL A 97 12.81 14.97 -0.80
N TYR A 98 11.92 14.56 -1.69
CA TYR A 98 12.25 14.22 -3.07
C TYR A 98 11.84 15.36 -3.97
N ILE A 99 12.56 15.55 -5.09
CA ILE A 99 12.42 16.77 -5.91
C ILE A 99 11.04 16.82 -6.56
N ASP A 100 10.45 15.64 -6.78
CA ASP A 100 9.08 15.46 -7.25
C ASP A 100 8.09 15.09 -6.11
N GLY A 101 8.52 15.19 -4.85
CA GLY A 101 7.70 14.81 -3.69
C GLY A 101 7.50 13.30 -3.49
N HIS A 102 8.26 12.43 -4.15
CA HIS A 102 8.10 10.97 -4.08
C HIS A 102 9.23 10.21 -3.43
N PRO A 103 8.98 9.33 -2.45
CA PRO A 103 9.94 8.32 -2.07
C PRO A 103 10.48 7.60 -3.29
N SER A 104 11.81 7.51 -3.33
CA SER A 104 12.69 6.86 -4.31
C SER A 104 12.09 5.56 -4.81
N TRP A 105 11.19 5.71 -5.75
CA TRP A 105 10.56 4.66 -6.49
C TRP A 105 10.78 5.03 -7.93
N ASP A 106 11.26 4.05 -8.67
CA ASP A 106 11.23 4.07 -10.11
C ASP A 106 9.89 4.67 -10.61
N ASN A 107 9.89 5.37 -11.75
CA ASN A 107 8.65 5.84 -12.38
C ASN A 107 7.77 4.67 -12.90
N THR A 108 7.98 3.46 -12.37
CA THR A 108 7.21 2.28 -12.70
C THR A 108 5.86 2.34 -12.03
N ARG A 109 4.93 1.69 -12.70
CA ARG A 109 3.55 1.61 -12.31
C ARG A 109 3.38 0.41 -11.39
N ARG A 110 2.55 0.53 -10.37
CA ARG A 110 2.15 -0.62 -9.56
C ARG A 110 1.10 -1.37 -10.35
N GLU A 111 1.50 -2.52 -10.88
CA GLU A 111 0.67 -3.32 -11.80
C GLU A 111 -0.39 -4.14 -11.07
N THR A 112 -0.16 -4.47 -9.79
CA THR A 112 -1.09 -5.26 -8.97
C THR A 112 -1.49 -4.57 -7.65
N PRO A 113 -2.62 -4.98 -7.03
CA PRO A 113 -2.98 -4.56 -5.67
C PRO A 113 -1.88 -4.85 -4.65
N SER A 114 -1.20 -6.01 -4.77
CA SER A 114 -0.12 -6.37 -3.86
C SER A 114 1.07 -5.43 -4.00
N ASP A 115 1.45 -5.07 -5.24
CA ASP A 115 2.50 -4.08 -5.47
C ASP A 115 2.13 -2.74 -4.84
N PHE A 116 0.88 -2.28 -5.03
CA PHE A 116 0.42 -1.01 -4.47
C PHE A 116 0.36 -1.00 -2.94
N LEU A 117 -0.12 -2.08 -2.30
CA LEU A 117 -0.24 -2.15 -0.86
C LEU A 117 1.10 -2.38 -0.16
N THR A 118 1.96 -3.25 -0.69
CA THR A 118 3.35 -3.43 -0.23
C THR A 118 4.06 -2.09 -0.20
N ASN A 119 3.91 -1.33 -1.27
CA ASN A 119 4.44 0.01 -1.44
C ASN A 119 3.91 0.99 -0.38
N VAL A 120 2.59 1.04 -0.14
CA VAL A 120 2.01 1.84 0.96
C VAL A 120 2.63 1.46 2.32
N ILE A 121 2.75 0.17 2.62
CA ILE A 121 3.32 -0.34 3.87
C ILE A 121 4.79 0.07 4.00
N GLU A 122 5.59 -0.07 2.94
CA GLU A 122 7.01 0.30 2.94
C GLU A 122 7.22 1.80 3.11
N THR A 123 6.36 2.65 2.52
CA THR A 123 6.42 4.10 2.77
C THR A 123 6.09 4.45 4.20
N LEU A 124 4.98 3.92 4.74
CA LEU A 124 4.57 4.22 6.11
C LEU A 124 5.54 3.60 7.13
N SER A 125 6.26 2.54 6.81
CA SER A 125 7.31 1.98 7.67
C SER A 125 8.71 2.52 7.39
N LEU A 126 8.86 3.44 6.44
CA LEU A 126 10.14 4.04 6.01
C LEU A 126 11.20 3.02 5.59
N GLN A 127 10.77 1.92 4.96
CA GLN A 127 11.67 0.87 4.49
C GLN A 127 12.28 1.12 3.14
N ASN A 128 11.59 1.92 2.34
CA ASN A 128 12.02 2.37 1.04
C ASN A 128 13.15 3.42 1.09
N VAL A 129 13.61 3.82 2.28
CA VAL A 129 14.75 4.72 2.46
C VAL A 129 16.00 3.92 2.77
N THR A 130 16.80 3.68 1.75
CA THR A 130 18.10 2.98 1.81
C THR A 130 19.24 3.91 1.40
N GLU A 131 20.48 3.55 1.74
CA GLU A 131 21.67 4.31 1.29
C GLU A 131 21.70 4.46 -0.24
N GLU A 132 21.46 3.36 -0.96
CA GLU A 132 21.33 3.35 -2.42
C GLU A 132 20.27 4.33 -2.93
N SER A 133 19.09 4.35 -2.30
CA SER A 133 18.00 5.24 -2.70
C SER A 133 18.31 6.74 -2.54
N ILE A 134 19.31 7.05 -1.71
CA ILE A 134 19.78 8.40 -1.44
C ILE A 134 20.91 8.75 -2.39
N GLU A 135 21.82 7.82 -2.65
CA GLU A 135 22.96 8.02 -3.56
C GLU A 135 22.55 8.15 -5.02
N ILE A 136 21.50 7.43 -5.43
CA ILE A 136 20.85 7.67 -6.71
C ILE A 136 20.22 9.08 -6.61
N GLY A 137 20.82 10.08 -7.26
CA GLY A 137 20.54 11.52 -7.14
C GLY A 137 19.12 12.02 -7.51
N HIS A 138 18.10 11.18 -7.34
CA HIS A 138 16.68 11.50 -7.46
C HIS A 138 16.05 12.02 -6.16
N CYS A 139 16.78 12.02 -5.03
CA CYS A 139 16.29 12.63 -3.79
C CYS A 139 16.87 14.04 -3.57
N SER A 140 16.03 14.98 -3.12
CA SER A 140 16.48 16.36 -2.87
C SER A 140 17.55 16.42 -1.78
N SER A 141 17.49 15.50 -0.81
CA SER A 141 18.51 15.40 0.25
C SER A 141 19.92 15.15 -0.29
N ALA A 142 20.05 14.40 -1.38
CA ALA A 142 21.32 14.15 -2.05
C ALA A 142 21.79 15.38 -2.83
N ILE A 143 20.88 16.02 -3.56
CA ILE A 143 21.18 17.28 -4.27
C ILE A 143 21.58 18.39 -3.28
N MET A 144 20.95 18.43 -2.11
CA MET A 144 21.26 19.40 -1.05
C MET A 144 22.50 19.03 -0.22
N GLY A 145 23.18 17.90 -0.49
CA GLY A 145 24.39 17.50 0.24
C GLY A 145 24.16 17.06 1.69
N ILE A 146 22.92 16.75 2.07
CA ILE A 146 22.52 16.34 3.43
C ILE A 146 22.11 14.86 3.50
N SER A 147 22.60 14.05 2.55
CA SER A 147 22.25 12.63 2.38
C SER A 147 22.45 11.79 3.66
N LYS A 148 23.57 11.97 4.37
CA LYS A 148 23.91 11.21 5.58
C LYS A 148 22.97 11.53 6.74
N ASP A 149 22.65 12.81 6.95
CA ASP A 149 21.73 13.21 8.01
C ASP A 149 20.30 12.75 7.71
N ALA A 150 19.90 12.79 6.44
CA ALA A 150 18.61 12.30 6.00
C ALA A 150 18.49 10.77 6.19
N LEU A 151 19.54 10.00 5.87
CA LEU A 151 19.61 8.56 6.15
C LEU A 151 19.49 8.26 7.64
N LYS A 152 20.28 8.95 8.47
CA LYS A 152 20.26 8.80 9.93
C LYS A 152 18.87 9.10 10.51
N ASN A 153 18.31 10.25 10.15
CA ASN A 153 16.98 10.66 10.60
C ASN A 153 15.90 9.68 10.15
N SER A 154 16.06 9.07 8.97
CA SER A 154 15.15 8.06 8.47
C SER A 154 15.23 6.77 9.28
N GLN A 155 16.43 6.28 9.58
CA GLN A 155 16.63 5.09 10.41
C GLN A 155 16.08 5.29 11.83
N GLU A 156 16.29 6.45 12.44
CA GLU A 156 15.73 6.79 13.75
C GLU A 156 14.19 6.77 13.73
N GLN A 157 13.58 7.43 12.74
CA GLN A 157 12.12 7.43 12.60
C GLN A 157 11.56 6.05 12.24
N LYS A 158 12.23 5.28 11.38
CA LYS A 158 11.88 3.89 11.06
C LYS A 158 11.83 3.05 12.33
N ASN A 159 12.88 3.07 13.14
CA ASN A 159 12.95 2.33 14.40
C ASN A 159 11.81 2.73 15.33
N ARG A 160 11.49 4.02 15.40
CA ARG A 160 10.35 4.51 16.18
C ARG A 160 9.02 3.98 15.65
N VAL A 161 8.79 3.99 14.33
CA VAL A 161 7.58 3.42 13.72
C VAL A 161 7.44 1.94 14.03
N MET A 162 8.50 1.15 13.78
CA MET A 162 8.54 -0.29 14.07
C MET A 162 8.20 -0.59 15.53
N ASN A 163 8.77 0.17 16.46
CA ASN A 163 8.62 -0.07 17.89
C ASN A 163 7.27 0.38 18.44
N VAL A 164 6.81 1.59 18.07
CA VAL A 164 5.55 2.14 18.62
C VAL A 164 4.34 1.40 18.07
N LEU A 165 4.32 1.11 16.77
CA LEU A 165 3.21 0.37 16.16
C LEU A 165 3.31 -1.14 16.37
N LYS A 166 4.48 -1.65 16.78
CA LYS A 166 4.80 -3.07 16.89
C LYS A 166 4.60 -3.80 15.56
N CYS A 167 5.16 -3.24 14.50
CA CYS A 167 4.99 -3.77 13.15
C CYS A 167 5.43 -5.25 13.04
N ASN A 168 4.77 -6.00 12.17
CA ASN A 168 5.11 -7.39 11.92
C ASN A 168 6.53 -7.49 11.31
N PRO A 169 7.45 -8.33 11.83
CA PRO A 169 8.80 -8.47 11.28
C PRO A 169 8.86 -8.79 9.78
N ILE A 170 7.79 -9.37 9.21
CA ILE A 170 7.69 -9.66 7.78
C ILE A 170 7.90 -8.42 6.91
N ILE A 171 7.54 -7.23 7.41
CA ILE A 171 7.66 -6.02 6.61
C ILE A 171 9.11 -5.76 6.22
N LEU A 172 10.10 -6.23 7.01
CA LEU A 172 11.54 -6.01 6.78
C LEU A 172 12.10 -6.74 5.54
N ASN A 173 11.29 -7.53 4.84
CA ASN A 173 11.68 -8.25 3.65
C ASN A 173 10.61 -8.08 2.56
N HIS A 174 10.97 -7.41 1.47
CA HIS A 174 10.07 -7.08 0.36
C HIS A 174 9.32 -8.31 -0.18
N GLU A 175 10.04 -9.39 -0.51
CA GLU A 175 9.44 -10.59 -1.10
C GLU A 175 8.45 -11.27 -0.16
N LYS A 176 8.80 -11.39 1.13
CA LYS A 176 7.88 -11.96 2.13
C LYS A 176 6.66 -11.07 2.33
N LEU A 177 6.86 -9.76 2.40
CA LEU A 177 5.78 -8.79 2.54
C LEU A 177 4.81 -8.88 1.35
N LYS A 178 5.33 -8.84 0.11
CA LYS A 178 4.53 -8.92 -1.11
C LYS A 178 3.72 -10.21 -1.18
N ARG A 179 4.30 -11.35 -0.79
CA ARG A 179 3.57 -12.64 -0.70
C ARG A 179 2.45 -12.59 0.33
N TYR A 180 2.72 -12.05 1.53
CA TYR A 180 1.72 -11.93 2.59
C TYR A 180 0.57 -11.01 2.20
N VAL A 181 0.88 -9.85 1.62
CA VAL A 181 -0.10 -8.88 1.14
C VAL A 181 -0.98 -9.53 0.06
N ASN A 182 -0.38 -10.25 -0.88
CA ASN A 182 -1.14 -10.94 -1.92
C ASN A 182 -2.11 -11.98 -1.34
N GLN A 183 -1.62 -12.82 -0.41
CA GLN A 183 -2.45 -13.83 0.26
C GLN A 183 -3.60 -13.18 1.05
N SER A 184 -3.28 -12.17 1.86
CA SER A 184 -4.26 -11.45 2.68
C SER A 184 -5.32 -10.73 1.85
N TRP A 185 -4.91 -10.18 0.70
CA TRP A 185 -5.81 -9.56 -0.27
C TRP A 185 -6.83 -10.57 -0.79
N CYS A 186 -6.36 -11.72 -1.28
CA CYS A 186 -7.22 -12.79 -1.75
C CYS A 186 -8.16 -13.28 -0.65
N ASP A 187 -7.64 -13.62 0.53
CA ASP A 187 -8.44 -14.20 1.63
C ASP A 187 -9.54 -13.27 2.14
N LYS A 188 -9.23 -11.97 2.29
CA LYS A 188 -10.21 -10.98 2.77
C LYS A 188 -11.27 -10.67 1.72
N LEU A 189 -10.90 -10.59 0.44
CA LEU A 189 -11.88 -10.47 -0.64
C LEU A 189 -12.78 -11.71 -0.69
N MET A 190 -12.19 -12.91 -0.65
CA MET A 190 -12.96 -14.16 -0.63
C MET A 190 -13.94 -14.19 0.54
N THR A 191 -13.48 -13.87 1.74
CA THR A 191 -14.35 -13.80 2.95
C THR A 191 -15.50 -12.80 2.76
N PHE A 192 -15.22 -11.63 2.19
CA PHE A 192 -16.24 -10.61 1.95
C PHE A 192 -17.26 -11.02 0.87
N PHE A 193 -16.82 -11.70 -0.19
CA PHE A 193 -17.66 -12.09 -1.32
C PHE A 193 -18.31 -13.48 -1.18
N ASN A 194 -17.83 -14.35 -0.28
CA ASN A 194 -18.38 -15.68 0.04
C ASN A 194 -19.77 -15.64 0.69
N GLY A 195 -20.39 -14.47 0.82
CA GLY A 195 -21.82 -14.29 1.09
C GLY A 195 -22.76 -14.58 -0.10
N GLY A 196 -22.36 -15.42 -1.08
CA GLY A 196 -23.33 -16.09 -1.97
C GLY A 196 -23.16 -16.01 -3.49
N VAL A 197 -22.05 -15.56 -4.08
CA VAL A 197 -21.85 -15.66 -5.55
C VAL A 197 -20.37 -15.83 -5.89
N GLY A 198 -20.05 -16.82 -6.73
CA GLY A 198 -18.70 -17.08 -7.27
C GLY A 198 -18.05 -15.81 -7.83
N THR A 199 -17.14 -15.23 -7.05
CA THR A 199 -16.50 -13.96 -7.35
C THR A 199 -15.09 -14.25 -7.85
N LYS A 200 -14.79 -13.91 -9.10
CA LYS A 200 -13.45 -14.06 -9.68
C LYS A 200 -12.65 -12.77 -9.42
N ILE A 201 -11.38 -12.91 -9.03
CA ILE A 201 -10.45 -11.78 -8.90
C ILE A 201 -9.78 -11.60 -10.27
N VAL A 202 -9.93 -10.43 -10.89
CA VAL A 202 -9.44 -10.17 -12.25
C VAL A 202 -8.39 -9.07 -12.22
N PHE A 203 -7.22 -9.35 -12.79
CA PHE A 203 -6.16 -8.38 -12.99
C PHE A 203 -6.20 -7.91 -14.45
N GLU A 204 -6.60 -6.65 -14.69
CA GLU A 204 -6.59 -6.04 -16.03
C GLU A 204 -5.22 -5.35 -16.27
N ASN A 205 -4.40 -5.85 -17.20
CA ASN A 205 -3.21 -5.13 -17.69
C ASN A 205 -3.54 -4.38 -19.01
N LEU A 206 -2.86 -3.25 -19.28
CA LEU A 206 -3.06 -2.35 -20.43
C LEU A 206 -2.76 -2.98 -21.80
N LEU A 207 -2.13 -4.15 -21.89
CA LEU A 207 -1.99 -4.89 -23.16
C LEU A 207 -3.32 -5.50 -23.66
N GLY A 208 -4.43 -5.28 -22.95
CA GLY A 208 -5.69 -5.98 -23.19
C GLY A 208 -5.66 -7.45 -22.73
N ILE A 209 -4.53 -7.88 -22.16
CA ILE A 209 -4.39 -9.19 -21.53
C ILE A 209 -5.03 -9.10 -20.16
N THR A 210 -6.20 -9.73 -20.05
CA THR A 210 -6.85 -9.97 -18.77
C THR A 210 -6.21 -11.20 -18.15
N VAL A 211 -5.44 -11.03 -17.08
CA VAL A 211 -5.05 -12.19 -16.24
C VAL A 211 -6.25 -12.45 -15.34
N VAL A 212 -7.11 -13.36 -15.80
CA VAL A 212 -8.21 -13.90 -14.99
C VAL A 212 -7.59 -14.97 -14.10
N CYS A 213 -7.30 -14.65 -12.84
CA CYS A 213 -7.15 -15.71 -11.85
C CYS A 213 -8.55 -16.26 -11.56
N GLU A 214 -8.93 -17.32 -12.27
CA GLU A 214 -10.05 -18.15 -11.87
C GLU A 214 -9.66 -18.89 -10.60
N ILE A 215 -9.91 -18.25 -9.47
CA ILE A 215 -10.05 -18.97 -8.21
C ILE A 215 -11.46 -19.57 -8.26
N ASP A 216 -11.54 -20.84 -8.64
CA ASP A 216 -12.78 -21.58 -8.50
C ASP A 216 -13.02 -21.80 -7.01
N MET A 217 -14.22 -21.49 -6.53
CA MET A 217 -14.50 -21.48 -5.08
C MET A 217 -14.68 -22.90 -4.50
N GLU A 218 -14.53 -23.92 -5.33
CA GLU A 218 -14.41 -25.32 -4.92
C GLU A 218 -12.97 -25.73 -4.58
N ASP A 219 -11.97 -24.93 -4.99
CA ASP A 219 -10.56 -25.25 -4.74
C ASP A 219 -10.15 -24.88 -3.31
N SER A 220 -9.43 -25.80 -2.65
CA SER A 220 -8.85 -25.57 -1.34
C SER A 220 -7.83 -24.41 -1.38
N PRO A 221 -7.66 -23.62 -0.30
CA PRO A 221 -6.61 -22.60 -0.21
C PRO A 221 -5.20 -23.08 -0.61
N ILE A 222 -4.93 -24.38 -0.42
CA ILE A 222 -3.67 -25.03 -0.83
C ILE A 222 -3.56 -25.18 -2.34
N ASP A 223 -4.66 -25.45 -3.03
CA ASP A 223 -4.69 -25.64 -4.48
C ASP A 223 -4.61 -24.29 -5.21
N ILE A 224 -5.16 -23.23 -4.59
CA ILE A 224 -4.95 -21.85 -5.01
C ILE A 224 -3.45 -21.49 -4.94
N LEU A 225 -2.79 -21.76 -3.80
CA LEU A 225 -1.35 -21.51 -3.63
C LEU A 225 -0.47 -22.25 -4.65
N ARG A 226 -0.82 -23.50 -5.00
CA ARG A 226 -0.10 -24.27 -6.02
C ARG A 226 -0.17 -23.63 -7.40
N LYS A 227 -1.35 -23.16 -7.82
CA LYS A 227 -1.55 -22.44 -9.10
C LYS A 227 -0.72 -21.15 -9.21
N PHE A 228 -0.32 -20.56 -8.08
CA PHE A 228 0.55 -19.36 -8.05
C PHE A 228 2.05 -19.68 -7.96
N CYS A 229 2.43 -20.90 -7.56
CA CYS A 229 3.84 -21.29 -7.38
C CYS A 229 4.38 -22.15 -8.52
N GLU A 230 3.52 -22.75 -9.34
CA GLU A 230 3.91 -23.51 -10.53
C GLU A 230 3.57 -22.71 -11.80
N ASP A 231 4.29 -21.62 -12.01
CA ASP A 231 4.51 -21.03 -13.34
C ASP A 231 5.84 -20.27 -13.30
N ASP A 232 6.92 -21.02 -13.18
CA ASP A 232 8.23 -20.68 -13.76
C ASP A 232 8.86 -22.01 -14.23
N PRO A 233 9.25 -22.16 -15.51
CA PRO A 233 9.88 -23.37 -16.04
C PRO A 233 11.29 -23.63 -15.49
#